data_AF-A0A0L6WES9-F1
#
_entry.id   AF-A0A0L6WES9-F1
#
_cell.length_a   1.000
_cell.length_b   1.000
_cell.length_c   1.000
_cell.angle_alpha   90.00
_cell.angle_beta   90.00
_cell.angle_gamma   90.00
#
_symmetry.space_group_name_H-M   'P 1'
#
loop_
_entity.id
_entity.type
_entity.pdbx_description
1 polymer ?
#
loop_
_entity_poly.entity_id
_entity_poly.type
_entity_poly.pdbx_seq_one_letter_code
_entity_poly.pdbx_strand_id
1 'polypeptide(L)'
;MQPLPKPIPVYNIDRMPNGAGTISSMVDLVLCYQNHIEHAIFAVTSFGRQDMILRFMWLQEHNPEVDWTKGEVTMSRCPRKWSACAAEGKVEHWTQVQEYTAI
;
A
#
# COMPACT_ATOMS: atom_id res chain seq x y z
N MET A 1 -4.93 -4.00 13.52
CA MET A 1 -4.43 -2.60 13.61
C MET A 1 -3.85 -2.37 14.98
N GLN A 2 -2.64 -1.80 15.05
CA GLN A 2 -1.93 -1.51 16.28
C GLN A 2 -1.76 0.02 16.42
N PRO A 3 -2.32 0.66 17.47
CA PRO A 3 -2.13 2.08 17.73
C PRO A 3 -0.66 2.43 18.02
N LEU A 4 -0.23 3.61 17.58
CA LEU A 4 1.06 4.17 17.94
C LEU A 4 0.96 4.93 19.27
N PRO A 5 1.92 4.77 20.20
CA PRO A 5 1.96 5.56 21.44
C PRO A 5 2.06 7.07 21.19
N LYS A 6 2.69 7.45 20.07
CA LYS A 6 2.82 8.84 19.61
C LYS A 6 2.48 8.92 18.13
N PRO A 7 1.49 9.72 17.72
CA PRO A 7 1.18 9.95 16.31
C PRO A 7 2.35 10.56 15.55
N ILE A 8 2.52 10.17 14.28
CA ILE A 8 3.57 10.66 13.39
C ILE A 8 2.99 11.76 12.50
N PRO A 9 3.51 13.00 12.53
CA PRO A 9 3.06 14.06 11.64
C PRO A 9 3.48 13.76 10.20
N VAL A 10 2.53 13.89 9.27
CA VAL A 10 2.78 13.71 7.83
C VAL A 10 2.80 15.08 7.17
N TYR A 11 3.80 15.31 6.33
CA TYR A 11 3.96 16.53 5.56
C TYR A 11 3.97 16.19 4.07
N ASN A 12 3.38 17.06 3.28
CA ASN A 12 3.43 17.00 1.83
C ASN A 12 4.82 17.44 1.32
N ILE A 13 5.06 17.30 0.02
CA ILE A 13 6.34 17.69 -0.63
C ILE A 13 6.61 19.20 -0.48
N ASP A 14 5.56 20.02 -0.45
CA ASP A 14 5.62 21.47 -0.18
C ASP A 14 5.88 21.82 1.29
N ARG A 15 6.07 20.81 2.16
CA ARG A 15 6.27 20.91 3.61
C ARG A 15 5.06 21.39 4.40
N MET A 16 3.89 21.52 3.78
CA MET A 16 2.66 21.77 4.50
C MET A 16 2.17 20.50 5.19
N PRO A 17 1.48 20.60 6.35
CA PRO A 17 0.84 19.45 6.97
C PRO A 17 -0.09 18.76 5.99
N ASN A 18 -0.07 17.42 5.99
CA ASN A 18 -0.98 16.66 5.16
C ASN A 18 -2.43 16.85 5.66
N GLY A 19 -3.37 17.13 4.75
CA GLY A 19 -4.77 17.44 5.10
C GLY A 19 -5.51 16.29 5.79
N ALA A 20 -5.03 15.06 5.64
CA ALA A 20 -5.56 13.90 6.33
C ALA A 20 -4.97 13.68 7.74
N GLY A 21 -4.08 14.57 8.18
CA GLY A 21 -3.57 14.60 9.54
C GLY A 21 -2.38 13.66 9.77
N THR A 22 -2.37 13.04 10.95
CA THR A 22 -1.24 12.24 11.44
C THR A 22 -1.47 10.75 11.28
N ILE A 23 -0.41 9.98 11.11
CA ILE A 23 -0.47 8.51 11.24
C ILE A 23 -0.56 8.18 12.73
N SER A 24 -1.63 7.49 13.13
CA SER A 24 -1.88 7.09 14.52
C SER A 24 -1.85 5.58 14.75
N SER A 25 -1.77 4.78 13.68
CA SER A 25 -1.76 3.32 13.77
C SER A 25 -0.97 2.68 12.64
N MET A 26 -0.54 1.44 12.90
CA MET A 26 0.10 0.55 11.94
C MET A 26 -0.78 -0.69 11.72
N VAL A 27 -0.63 -1.34 10.58
CA VAL A 27 -1.30 -2.59 10.26
C VAL A 27 -0.33 -3.55 9.58
N ASP A 28 -0.35 -4.82 10.00
CA ASP A 28 0.36 -5.91 9.32
C ASP A 28 -0.53 -6.40 8.16
N LEU A 29 -0.01 -6.34 6.94
CA LEU A 29 -0.72 -6.76 5.73
C LEU A 29 0.13 -7.73 4.92
N VAL A 30 -0.58 -8.61 4.21
CA VAL A 30 0.00 -9.41 3.14
C VAL A 30 -0.25 -8.68 1.82
N LEU A 31 0.81 -8.18 1.21
CA LEU A 31 0.80 -7.58 -0.12
C LEU A 31 0.90 -8.69 -1.17
N CYS A 32 -0.14 -8.83 -1.99
CA CYS A 32 -0.18 -9.76 -3.11
C CYS A 32 -0.26 -8.97 -4.43
N TYR A 33 0.74 -9.11 -5.29
CA TYR A 33 0.74 -8.47 -6.62
C TYR A 33 1.46 -9.37 -7.64
N GLN A 34 0.73 -9.82 -8.67
CA GLN A 34 1.23 -10.81 -9.65
C GLN A 34 1.82 -12.06 -8.93
N ASN A 35 3.08 -12.40 -9.20
CA ASN A 35 3.81 -13.48 -8.54
C ASN A 35 4.60 -13.03 -7.30
N HIS A 36 4.28 -11.86 -6.72
CA HIS A 36 4.91 -11.32 -5.51
C HIS A 36 3.97 -11.42 -4.31
N ILE A 37 4.45 -12.05 -3.22
CA ILE A 37 3.83 -11.98 -1.89
C ILE A 37 4.85 -11.45 -0.89
N GLU A 38 4.41 -10.52 -0.06
CA GLU A 38 5.20 -10.02 1.05
C GLU A 38 4.33 -9.72 2.26
N HIS A 39 4.81 -10.07 3.46
CA HIS A 39 4.29 -9.53 4.71
C HIS A 39 4.98 -8.20 5.00
N ALA A 40 4.20 -7.12 5.12
CA ALA A 40 4.72 -5.80 5.38
C ALA A 40 3.83 -5.03 6.37
N ILE A 41 4.48 -4.19 7.17
CA ILE A 41 3.80 -3.30 8.11
C ILE A 41 3.56 -1.95 7.41
N PHE A 42 2.30 -1.54 7.37
CA PHE A 42 1.87 -0.28 6.78
C PHE A 42 1.42 0.72 7.83
N ALA A 43 1.77 1.97 7.60
CA ALA A 43 1.22 3.11 8.31
C ALA A 43 -0.17 3.44 7.76
N VAL A 44 -1.15 3.60 8.66
CA VAL A 44 -2.52 3.93 8.28
C VAL A 44 -2.72 5.44 8.35
N THR A 45 -3.20 6.01 7.25
CA THR A 45 -3.66 7.39 7.15
C THR A 45 -4.70 7.49 6.04
N SER A 46 -5.56 8.51 6.10
CA SER A 46 -6.56 8.76 5.06
C SER A 46 -5.87 9.32 3.82
N PHE A 47 -5.73 8.54 2.78
CA PHE A 47 -5.31 9.06 1.47
C PHE A 47 -6.55 9.24 0.60
N GLY A 48 -6.61 10.32 -0.18
CA GLY A 48 -7.80 10.73 -0.92
C GLY A 48 -8.40 9.61 -1.78
N ARG A 49 -7.82 9.33 -2.94
CA ARG A 49 -8.32 8.30 -3.89
C ARG A 49 -7.43 7.06 -3.97
N GLN A 50 -6.32 7.05 -3.26
CA GLN A 50 -5.32 6.00 -3.32
C GLN A 50 -5.47 5.08 -2.11
N ASP A 51 -5.50 3.78 -2.35
CA ASP A 51 -5.62 2.79 -1.26
C ASP A 51 -4.28 2.54 -0.54
N MET A 52 -3.16 2.70 -1.26
CA MET A 52 -1.83 2.38 -0.76
C MET A 52 -0.75 3.23 -1.42
N ILE A 53 0.29 3.57 -0.65
CA ILE A 53 1.52 4.22 -1.15
C ILE A 53 2.72 3.38 -0.72
N LEU A 54 3.55 2.99 -1.70
CA LEU A 54 4.80 2.26 -1.47
C LEU A 54 5.96 3.24 -1.36
N ARG A 55 6.82 3.03 -0.36
CA ARG A 55 7.93 3.94 -0.07
C ARG A 55 9.07 3.75 -1.07
N PHE A 56 9.90 4.79 -1.22
CA PHE A 56 11.10 4.70 -2.06
C PHE A 56 12.04 3.54 -1.67
N MET A 57 12.24 3.27 -0.37
CA MET A 57 13.07 2.13 0.06
C MET A 57 12.49 0.79 -0.40
N TRP A 58 11.16 0.66 -0.41
CA TRP A 58 10.50 -0.53 -0.95
C TRP A 58 10.80 -0.65 -2.46
N LEU A 59 10.69 0.45 -3.22
CA LEU A 59 11.05 0.46 -4.64
C LEU A 59 12.52 0.12 -4.89
N GLN A 60 13.44 0.57 -4.03
CA GLN A 60 14.86 0.23 -4.13
C GLN A 60 15.12 -1.25 -3.84
N GLU A 61 14.44 -1.83 -2.86
CA GLU A 61 14.63 -3.23 -2.46
C GLU A 61 14.09 -4.20 -3.51
N HIS A 62 12.94 -3.89 -4.11
CA HIS A 62 12.32 -4.74 -5.14
C HIS A 62 12.79 -4.42 -6.56
N ASN A 63 13.25 -3.18 -6.81
CA ASN A 63 13.71 -2.67 -8.11
C ASN A 63 12.80 -3.09 -9.28
N PRO A 64 11.48 -2.81 -9.24
CA PRO A 64 10.57 -3.29 -10.26
C PRO A 64 10.81 -2.59 -11.60
N GLU A 65 10.38 -3.25 -12.67
CA GLU A 65 10.32 -2.64 -14.00
C GLU A 65 9.01 -1.87 -14.12
N VAL A 66 9.09 -0.60 -14.54
CA VAL A 66 7.91 0.25 -14.70
C VAL A 66 7.79 0.68 -16.16
N ASP A 67 6.73 0.24 -16.82
CA ASP A 67 6.32 0.74 -18.13
C ASP A 67 5.36 1.92 -17.91
N TRP A 68 5.89 3.13 -17.97
CA TRP A 68 5.12 4.36 -17.80
C TRP A 68 4.13 4.62 -18.94
N THR A 69 4.36 4.05 -20.13
CA THR A 69 3.46 4.24 -21.28
C THR A 69 2.20 3.42 -21.11
N LYS A 70 2.33 2.19 -20.59
CA LYS A 70 1.21 1.29 -20.32
C LYS A 70 0.62 1.44 -18.91
N GLY A 71 1.37 2.05 -17.99
CA GLY A 71 1.02 2.08 -16.58
C GLY A 71 1.18 0.72 -15.89
N GLU A 72 2.12 -0.10 -16.34
CA GLU A 72 2.35 -1.46 -15.84
C GLU A 72 3.61 -1.54 -14.97
N VAL A 73 3.58 -2.40 -13.96
CA VAL A 73 4.71 -2.69 -13.08
C VAL A 73 5.00 -4.19 -13.13
N THR A 74 6.26 -4.59 -13.29
CA THR A 74 6.68 -5.99 -13.32
C THR A 74 7.71 -6.27 -12.23
N MET A 75 7.47 -7.32 -11.44
CA MET A 75 8.30 -7.71 -10.28
C MET A 75 9.41 -8.72 -10.64
N SER A 76 9.96 -8.67 -11.85
CA SER A 76 10.92 -9.65 -12.40
C SER A 76 12.27 -9.68 -11.67
N ARG A 77 12.60 -8.60 -10.95
CA ARG A 77 13.89 -8.40 -10.25
C ARG A 77 13.78 -8.59 -8.74
N CYS A 78 12.60 -8.97 -8.25
CA CYS A 78 12.37 -9.15 -6.83
C CYS A 78 13.22 -10.32 -6.28
N PRO A 79 13.93 -10.13 -5.16
CA PRO A 79 14.66 -11.21 -4.50
C PRO A 79 13.77 -12.43 -4.18
N ARG A 80 14.30 -13.64 -4.41
CA ARG A 80 13.55 -14.90 -4.26
C ARG A 80 13.06 -15.21 -2.84
N LYS A 81 13.42 -14.41 -1.83
CA LYS A 81 12.87 -14.53 -0.47
C LYS A 81 11.38 -14.20 -0.40
N TRP A 82 10.85 -13.56 -1.43
CA TRP A 82 9.43 -13.34 -1.65
C TRP A 82 9.00 -14.17 -2.85
N SER A 83 8.06 -15.08 -2.64
CA SER A 83 7.68 -16.05 -3.68
C SER A 83 6.17 -16.32 -3.68
N ALA A 84 5.74 -16.88 -4.81
CA ALA A 84 4.47 -16.60 -5.50
C ALA A 84 3.16 -16.80 -4.73
N CYS A 85 2.19 -15.94 -5.08
CA CYS A 85 0.77 -16.26 -4.98
C CYS A 85 0.51 -17.52 -5.80
N ALA A 86 0.06 -18.58 -5.15
CA ALA A 86 -0.77 -19.53 -5.86
C ALA A 86 -2.07 -18.79 -6.22
N ALA A 87 -2.18 -18.26 -7.44
CA ALA A 87 -3.51 -18.15 -8.05
C ALA A 87 -3.95 -19.60 -8.32
N GLU A 88 -5.14 -20.05 -7.95
CA GLU A 88 -6.38 -19.70 -8.63
C GLU A 88 -7.60 -20.08 -7.77
N GLY A 89 -8.67 -19.27 -7.88
CA GLY A 89 -10.02 -19.73 -7.59
C GLY A 89 -10.55 -19.43 -6.19
N LYS A 90 -10.93 -18.18 -5.93
CA LYS A 90 -12.22 -17.85 -5.30
C LYS A 90 -12.46 -16.35 -5.39
N VAL A 91 -13.53 -16.01 -6.09
CA VAL A 91 -14.25 -14.75 -5.93
C VAL A 91 -14.71 -14.71 -4.46
N GLU A 92 -13.99 -14.01 -3.61
CA GLU A 92 -14.47 -13.66 -2.28
C GLU A 92 -14.79 -12.16 -2.29
N HIS A 93 -16.08 -11.93 -2.38
CA HIS A 93 -16.82 -10.68 -2.20
C HIS A 93 -16.10 -9.69 -1.26
N TRP A 94 -15.49 -8.65 -1.82
CA TRP A 94 -15.05 -7.51 -1.02
C TRP A 94 -16.28 -6.74 -0.57
N THR A 95 -16.34 -6.54 0.75
CA THR A 95 -17.36 -5.83 1.51
C THR A 95 -17.88 -4.61 0.76
N GLN A 96 -19.18 -4.62 0.51
CA GLN A 96 -19.95 -3.47 0.07
C GLN A 96 -19.82 -2.37 1.13
N VAL A 97 -18.87 -1.45 0.96
CA VAL A 97 -18.85 -0.21 1.74
C VAL A 97 -19.90 0.70 1.11
N GLN A 98 -21.03 0.83 1.82
CA GLN A 98 -22.12 1.73 1.46
C GLN A 98 -21.56 3.14 1.23
N GLU A 99 -21.79 3.67 0.04
CA GLU A 99 -21.76 5.11 -0.20
C GLU A 99 -22.79 5.77 0.71
N TYR A 100 -22.33 6.48 1.74
CA TYR A 100 -23.13 7.52 2.35
C TYR A 100 -22.67 8.84 1.78
N THR A 101 -23.36 9.29 0.74
CA THR A 101 -23.39 10.70 0.38
C THR A 101 -24.18 11.43 1.45
N ALA A 102 -23.60 12.47 2.04
CA ALA A 102 -24.36 13.53 2.69
C ALA A 102 -23.62 14.85 2.47
N ILE A 103 -24.27 15.68 1.64
CA ILE A 103 -24.21 17.14 1.43
C ILE A 103 -23.02 17.88 2.06
#